data_AF-A0A1V5GPR0-F1
#
_entry.id   AF-A0A1V5GPR0-F1
#
_cell.length_a   1.000
_cell.length_b   1.000
_cell.length_c   1.000
_cell.angle_alpha   90.00
_cell.angle_beta   90.00
_cell.angle_gamma   90.00
#
_symmetry.space_group_name_H-M   'P 1'
#
loop_
_entity.id
_entity.type
_entity.pdbx_description
1 polymer ?
#
loop_
_entity_poly.entity_id
_entity_poly.type
_entity_poly.pdbx_seq_one_letter_code
_entity_poly.pdbx_strand_id
1 'polypeptide(L)'
;MKTTYNDPQVKLNTNRRGKTDYDIVVYGTRSLRKQLEDTVAAAIRRYMEEKEVGTRKLSRLTGIPKGTISRYRNGTAKYDPDYLCAICIALRLQTCRQRHLFRMLNWKMPDERGRKRNRAYIIREFLDGCFYDESYTVALCNQRLVDAGEVSLTPLFPPKEGK
;
A
#
# COMPACT_ATOMS: atom_id res chain seq x y z
N MET A 1 26.96 -46.23 -3.61
CA MET A 1 25.98 -45.49 -2.78
C MET A 1 25.57 -44.24 -3.53
N LYS A 2 24.32 -44.16 -4.01
CA LYS A 2 23.77 -42.95 -4.65
C LYS A 2 23.00 -42.18 -3.59
N THR A 3 23.54 -41.04 -3.16
CA THR A 3 22.85 -40.08 -2.30
C THR A 3 21.80 -39.36 -3.15
N THR A 4 20.54 -39.77 -3.04
CA THR A 4 19.41 -39.01 -3.58
C THR A 4 19.22 -37.78 -2.70
N TYR A 5 19.58 -36.60 -3.23
CA TYR A 5 19.23 -35.32 -2.64
C TYR A 5 17.70 -35.20 -2.65
N ASN A 6 17.08 -35.29 -1.47
CA ASN A 6 15.66 -35.02 -1.32
C ASN A 6 15.44 -33.52 -1.50
N ASP A 7 14.92 -33.13 -2.68
CA ASP A 7 14.48 -31.77 -2.96
C ASP A 7 13.45 -31.31 -1.90
N PRO A 8 13.79 -30.33 -1.04
CA PRO A 8 12.88 -29.83 -0.01
C PRO A 8 11.62 -29.16 -0.57
N GLN A 9 11.57 -28.84 -1.88
CA GLN A 9 10.46 -28.11 -2.49
C GLN A 9 9.16 -28.92 -2.60
N VAL A 10 9.19 -30.24 -2.40
CA VAL A 10 8.03 -31.12 -2.60
C VAL A 10 6.98 -31.03 -1.48
N LYS A 11 7.25 -30.30 -0.38
CA LYS A 11 6.28 -30.13 0.73
C LYS A 11 5.82 -28.70 1.00
N LEU A 12 5.81 -27.84 -0.02
CA LEU A 12 4.98 -26.63 0.05
C LEU A 12 3.51 -27.01 -0.25
N ASN A 13 2.83 -27.42 0.82
CA ASN A 13 1.37 -27.46 1.01
C ASN A 13 0.53 -27.27 -0.28
N THR A 14 0.11 -28.38 -0.87
CA THR A 14 -0.83 -28.49 -1.99
C THR A 14 -2.28 -28.16 -1.60
N ASN A 15 -2.49 -27.27 -0.63
CA ASN A 15 -3.74 -26.53 -0.53
C ASN A 15 -3.70 -25.44 -1.60
N ARG A 16 -3.92 -25.83 -2.87
CA ARG A 16 -4.20 -24.94 -3.99
C ARG A 16 -5.50 -24.18 -3.72
N ARG A 17 -5.50 -23.21 -2.79
CA ARG A 17 -6.30 -22.00 -2.99
C ARG A 17 -5.78 -21.44 -4.31
N GLY A 18 -6.64 -21.42 -5.33
CA GLY A 18 -6.26 -21.13 -6.71
C GLY A 18 -5.30 -19.96 -6.80
N LYS A 19 -4.31 -20.05 -7.71
CA LYS A 19 -3.35 -18.99 -7.99
C LYS A 19 -4.07 -17.63 -7.98
N THR A 20 -3.65 -16.72 -7.10
CA THR A 20 -4.22 -15.38 -7.03
C THR A 20 -4.20 -14.77 -8.41
N ASP A 21 -5.39 -14.48 -8.95
CA ASP A 21 -5.54 -13.89 -10.27
C ASP A 21 -5.14 -12.42 -10.19
N TYR A 22 -3.91 -12.12 -10.61
CA TYR A 22 -3.34 -10.77 -10.55
C TYR A 22 -4.23 -9.75 -11.25
N ASP A 23 -4.82 -10.13 -12.39
CA ASP A 23 -5.60 -9.23 -13.22
C ASP A 23 -6.89 -8.81 -12.52
N ILE A 24 -7.57 -9.78 -11.90
CA ILE A 24 -8.74 -9.52 -11.08
C ILE A 24 -8.36 -8.73 -9.83
N VAL A 25 -7.26 -9.10 -9.14
CA VAL A 25 -6.86 -8.43 -7.91
C VAL A 25 -6.45 -6.98 -8.14
N VAL A 26 -5.71 -6.68 -9.21
CA VAL A 26 -5.17 -5.34 -9.45
C VAL A 26 -6.13 -4.49 -10.27
N TYR A 27 -6.68 -5.02 -11.36
CA TYR A 27 -7.50 -4.25 -12.30
C TYR A 27 -9.01 -4.46 -12.11
N GLY A 28 -9.43 -5.49 -11.36
CA GLY A 28 -10.85 -5.88 -11.27
C GLY A 28 -11.38 -6.52 -12.56
N THR A 29 -10.52 -6.82 -13.54
CA THR A 29 -10.93 -7.33 -14.85
C THR A 29 -9.80 -8.04 -15.58
N ARG A 30 -10.15 -9.05 -16.38
CA ARG A 30 -9.24 -9.74 -17.32
C ARG A 30 -9.19 -9.09 -18.70
N SER A 31 -9.96 -8.02 -18.94
CA SER A 31 -9.98 -7.36 -20.25
C SER A 31 -8.75 -6.49 -20.42
N LEU A 32 -7.83 -6.89 -21.31
CA LEU A 32 -6.60 -6.15 -21.60
C LEU A 32 -6.88 -4.69 -21.98
N ARG A 33 -7.92 -4.43 -22.78
CA ARG A 33 -8.33 -3.06 -23.14
C ARG A 33 -8.61 -2.20 -21.90
N LYS A 34 -9.40 -2.71 -20.96
CA LYS A 34 -9.72 -2.01 -19.71
C LYS A 34 -8.49 -1.82 -18.83
N GLN A 35 -7.55 -2.78 -18.84
CA GLN A 35 -6.29 -2.68 -18.10
C GLN A 35 -5.38 -1.58 -18.67
N LEU A 36 -5.32 -1.42 -19.99
CA LEU A 36 -4.54 -0.38 -20.67
C LEU A 36 -5.11 1.02 -20.46
N GLU A 37 -6.43 1.13 -20.29
CA GLU A 37 -7.13 2.39 -19.99
C GLU A 37 -7.16 2.70 -18.47
N ASP A 38 -6.59 1.85 -17.61
CA ASP A 38 -6.62 2.05 -16.15
C ASP A 38 -5.82 3.29 -15.75
N THR A 39 -6.30 3.97 -14.70
CA THR A 39 -5.67 5.18 -14.19
C THR A 39 -5.48 5.07 -12.68
N VAL A 40 -4.55 5.84 -12.14
CA VAL A 40 -4.34 5.93 -10.68
C VAL A 40 -5.63 6.28 -9.96
N ALA A 41 -6.41 7.22 -10.50
CA ALA A 41 -7.69 7.63 -9.94
C ALA A 41 -8.71 6.47 -9.93
N ALA A 42 -8.83 5.74 -11.05
CA ALA A 42 -9.71 4.59 -11.15
C ALA A 42 -9.30 3.45 -10.19
N ALA A 43 -8.00 3.16 -10.11
CA ALA A 43 -7.46 2.17 -9.18
C ALA A 43 -7.71 2.54 -7.72
N ILE A 44 -7.47 3.81 -7.32
CA ILE A 44 -7.77 4.27 -5.96
C ILE A 44 -9.26 4.13 -5.65
N ARG A 45 -10.16 4.53 -6.56
CA ARG A 45 -11.61 4.37 -6.37
C ARG A 45 -11.98 2.90 -6.16
N ARG A 46 -11.52 2.02 -7.06
CA ARG A 46 -11.74 0.57 -7.00
C ARG A 46 -11.29 -0.01 -5.66
N TYR A 47 -10.07 0.31 -5.23
CA TYR A 47 -9.55 -0.20 -3.95
C TYR A 47 -10.29 0.35 -2.73
N MET A 48 -10.73 1.61 -2.77
CA MET A 48 -11.56 2.20 -1.72
C MET A 48 -12.93 1.51 -1.62
N GLU A 49 -13.56 1.23 -2.77
CA GLU A 49 -14.86 0.55 -2.86
C GLU A 49 -14.76 -0.90 -2.32
N GLU A 50 -13.77 -1.66 -2.77
CA GLU A 50 -13.54 -3.04 -2.30
C GLU A 50 -13.23 -3.15 -0.80
N LYS A 51 -12.63 -2.11 -0.22
CA LYS A 51 -12.33 -2.05 1.22
C LYS A 51 -13.42 -1.36 2.04
N GLU A 52 -14.50 -0.92 1.39
CA GLU A 52 -15.60 -0.18 2.01
C GLU A 52 -15.12 1.06 2.80
N VAL A 53 -14.12 1.76 2.24
CA VAL A 53 -13.53 2.96 2.84
C VAL A 53 -13.91 4.19 2.01
N GLY A 54 -14.93 4.92 2.48
CA GLY A 54 -15.28 6.22 1.90
C GLY A 54 -14.25 7.32 2.18
N THR A 55 -14.31 8.42 1.43
CA THR A 55 -13.39 9.58 1.53
C THR A 55 -13.25 10.12 2.96
N ARG A 56 -14.35 10.19 3.72
CA ARG A 56 -14.34 10.66 5.13
C ARG A 56 -13.54 9.71 6.02
N LYS A 57 -13.75 8.40 5.88
CA LYS A 57 -13.04 7.37 6.65
C LYS A 57 -11.56 7.39 6.29
N LEU A 58 -11.22 7.43 5.00
CA LEU A 58 -9.83 7.51 4.55
C LEU A 58 -9.12 8.77 5.06
N SER A 59 -9.81 9.92 5.06
CA SER A 59 -9.27 11.18 5.62
C SER A 59 -8.92 11.05 7.09
N ARG A 60 -9.79 10.42 7.89
CA ARG A 60 -9.52 10.15 9.32
C ARG A 60 -8.36 9.17 9.52
N LEU A 61 -8.29 8.11 8.71
CA LEU A 61 -7.25 7.08 8.82
C LEU A 61 -5.86 7.55 8.36
N THR A 62 -5.80 8.61 7.55
CA THR A 62 -4.54 9.09 6.98
C THR A 62 -4.15 10.48 7.46
N GLY A 63 -5.07 11.29 7.98
CA GLY A 63 -4.86 12.73 8.22
C GLY A 63 -4.81 13.57 6.94
N ILE A 64 -4.98 12.97 5.76
CA ILE A 64 -5.02 13.70 4.49
C ILE A 64 -6.35 14.45 4.40
N PRO A 65 -6.38 15.74 4.01
CA PRO A 65 -7.62 16.48 3.86
C PRO A 65 -8.60 15.79 2.91
N LYS A 66 -9.88 15.72 3.30
CA LYS A 66 -10.97 15.12 2.50
C LYS A 66 -11.00 15.65 1.05
N GLY A 67 -10.77 16.95 0.86
CA GLY A 67 -10.71 17.59 -0.46
C GLY A 67 -9.58 17.04 -1.33
N THR A 68 -8.40 16.79 -0.75
CA THR A 68 -7.27 16.18 -1.46
C THR A 68 -7.58 14.74 -1.88
N ILE A 69 -8.13 13.92 -0.97
CA ILE A 69 -8.57 12.55 -1.32
C ILE A 69 -9.61 12.59 -2.44
N SER A 70 -10.56 13.54 -2.39
CA SER A 70 -11.55 13.70 -3.45
C SER A 70 -10.91 14.00 -4.80
N ARG A 71 -9.90 14.88 -4.84
CA ARG A 71 -9.18 15.19 -6.09
C ARG A 71 -8.36 14.01 -6.59
N TYR A 72 -7.73 13.24 -5.70
CA TYR A 72 -7.01 12.01 -6.08
C TYR A 72 -7.95 10.97 -6.66
N ARG A 73 -9.11 10.75 -6.03
CA ARG A 73 -10.15 9.88 -6.58
C ARG A 73 -10.64 10.32 -7.95
N ASN A 74 -10.57 11.62 -8.28
CA ASN A 74 -11.04 12.16 -9.57
C ASN A 74 -9.90 12.42 -10.56
N GLY A 75 -8.63 12.19 -10.17
CA GLY A 75 -7.47 12.49 -11.02
C GLY A 75 -7.25 13.98 -11.29
N THR A 76 -7.81 14.88 -10.48
CA THR A 76 -7.77 16.34 -10.70
C THR A 76 -6.68 17.04 -9.91
N ALA A 77 -5.80 16.30 -9.24
CA ALA A 77 -4.64 16.85 -8.55
C ALA A 77 -3.41 15.97 -8.75
N LYS A 78 -2.24 16.60 -8.66
CA LYS A 78 -0.96 15.89 -8.61
C LYS A 78 -0.88 15.08 -7.31
N TYR A 79 -0.46 13.83 -7.45
CA TYR A 79 -0.25 12.94 -6.32
C TYR A 79 1.01 13.32 -5.55
N ASP A 80 0.98 13.09 -4.25
CA ASP A 80 2.12 13.18 -3.35
C ASP A 80 2.56 11.75 -2.97
N PRO A 81 3.86 11.41 -3.07
CA PRO A 81 4.37 10.07 -2.76
C PRO A 81 4.10 9.61 -1.32
N ASP A 82 4.24 10.49 -0.33
CA ASP A 82 4.02 10.14 1.07
C ASP A 82 2.53 9.92 1.32
N TYR A 83 1.67 10.72 0.69
CA TYR A 83 0.22 10.50 0.75
C TYR A 83 -0.20 9.20 0.07
N LEU A 84 0.45 8.84 -1.04
CA LEU A 84 0.19 7.55 -1.68
C LEU A 84 0.59 6.37 -0.78
N CYS A 85 1.73 6.47 -0.09
CA CYS A 85 2.12 5.48 0.92
C CYS A 85 1.08 5.38 2.03
N ALA A 86 0.65 6.52 2.59
CA ALA A 86 -0.36 6.56 3.64
C ALA A 86 -1.71 5.97 3.19
N ILE A 87 -2.14 6.22 1.95
CA ILE A 87 -3.35 5.61 1.37
C ILE A 87 -3.18 4.09 1.24
N CYS A 88 -2.02 3.61 0.78
CA CYS A 88 -1.74 2.18 0.68
C CYS A 88 -1.81 1.48 2.04
N ILE A 89 -1.21 2.08 3.06
CA ILE A 89 -1.22 1.59 4.44
C ILE A 89 -2.65 1.60 5.00
N ALA A 90 -3.36 2.73 4.91
CA ALA A 90 -4.71 2.90 5.46
C ALA A 90 -5.76 2.00 4.79
N LEU A 91 -5.64 1.75 3.48
CA LEU A 91 -6.49 0.81 2.76
C LEU A 91 -6.00 -0.65 2.88
N ARG A 92 -4.84 -0.86 3.51
CA ARG A 92 -4.24 -2.18 3.73
C ARG A 92 -4.14 -2.94 2.42
N LEU A 93 -3.52 -2.31 1.44
CA LEU A 93 -3.39 -2.85 0.10
C LEU A 93 -2.32 -3.93 0.06
N GLN A 94 -2.55 -4.98 -0.74
CA GLN A 94 -1.50 -5.95 -1.06
C GLN A 94 -0.36 -5.29 -1.84
N THR A 95 0.86 -5.79 -1.70
CA THR A 95 2.07 -5.26 -2.36
C THR A 95 1.92 -5.17 -3.90
N CYS A 96 1.16 -6.07 -4.54
CA CYS A 96 0.88 -5.99 -5.98
C CYS A 96 0.09 -4.73 -6.37
N ARG A 97 -0.94 -4.37 -5.60
CA ARG A 97 -1.75 -3.16 -5.81
C ARG A 97 -0.96 -1.89 -5.56
N GLN A 98 -0.11 -1.91 -4.53
CA GLN A 98 0.82 -0.82 -4.25
C GLN A 98 1.76 -0.61 -5.45
N ARG A 99 2.45 -1.67 -5.90
CA ARG A 99 3.36 -1.60 -7.06
C ARG A 99 2.65 -1.10 -8.33
N HIS A 100 1.40 -1.50 -8.56
CA HIS A 100 0.59 -1.00 -9.68
C HIS A 100 0.44 0.52 -9.63
N LEU A 101 0.03 1.07 -8.48
CA LEU A 101 -0.13 2.53 -8.31
C LEU A 101 1.18 3.29 -8.55
N PHE A 102 2.28 2.82 -7.97
CA PHE A 102 3.59 3.46 -8.13
C PHE A 102 4.10 3.37 -9.57
N ARG A 103 3.90 2.23 -10.24
CA ARG A 103 4.29 2.04 -11.65
C ARG A 103 3.53 2.98 -12.58
N MET A 104 2.23 3.17 -12.38
CA MET A 104 1.43 4.10 -13.18
C MET A 104 1.90 5.56 -13.05
N LEU A 105 2.51 5.93 -11.91
CA LEU A 105 3.09 7.26 -11.67
C LEU A 105 4.55 7.36 -12.08
N ASN A 106 5.14 6.28 -12.62
CA ASN A 106 6.57 6.14 -12.89
C ASN A 106 7.44 6.43 -11.65
N TRP A 107 6.95 6.03 -10.47
CA TRP A 107 7.65 6.19 -9.20
C TRP A 107 8.24 4.87 -8.74
N LYS A 108 9.39 4.97 -8.07
CA LYS A 108 9.97 3.84 -7.36
C LYS A 108 9.23 3.67 -6.03
N MET A 109 8.98 2.42 -5.65
CA MET A 109 8.60 2.12 -4.28
C MET A 109 9.73 2.59 -3.34
N PRO A 110 9.42 3.03 -2.11
CA PRO A 110 10.43 3.29 -1.10
C PRO A 110 11.32 2.05 -0.96
N ASP A 111 12.63 2.21 -1.15
CA ASP A 111 13.62 1.17 -1.03
C ASP A 111 14.82 1.66 -0.21
N GLU A 112 15.49 0.74 0.48
CA GLU A 112 16.64 1.03 1.35
C GLU A 112 17.89 1.53 0.59
N ARG A 113 17.81 1.71 -0.72
CA ARG A 113 18.94 2.04 -1.57
C ARG A 113 19.11 3.56 -1.64
N GLY A 114 19.86 4.13 -0.70
CA GLY A 114 20.29 5.53 -0.79
C GLY A 114 20.54 6.23 0.55
N ARG A 115 20.66 7.57 0.52
CA ARG A 115 21.00 8.41 1.68
C ARG A 115 19.89 8.51 2.75
N LYS A 116 18.63 8.18 2.42
CA LYS A 116 17.47 8.19 3.33
C LYS A 116 17.01 6.78 3.72
N ARG A 117 17.96 5.92 4.06
CA ARG A 117 17.72 4.49 4.27
C ARG A 117 16.72 4.22 5.41
N ASN A 118 16.85 4.93 6.53
CA ASN A 118 16.00 4.71 7.71
C ASN A 118 14.53 5.03 7.42
N ARG A 119 14.25 6.21 6.85
CA ARG A 119 12.90 6.57 6.38
C ARG A 119 12.33 5.50 5.44
N ALA A 120 13.09 5.15 4.40
CA ALA A 120 12.62 4.21 3.39
C ALA A 120 12.36 2.82 3.97
N TYR A 121 13.21 2.35 4.88
CA TYR A 121 13.03 1.10 5.62
C TYR A 121 11.73 1.08 6.41
N ILE A 122 11.49 2.11 7.24
CA ILE A 122 10.28 2.21 8.06
C ILE A 122 9.05 2.21 7.15
N ILE A 123 9.00 3.08 6.13
CA ILE A 123 7.85 3.13 5.22
C ILE A 123 7.64 1.78 4.53
N ARG A 124 8.73 1.11 4.12
CA ARG A 124 8.67 -0.20 3.45
C ARG A 124 8.12 -1.29 4.36
N GLU A 125 8.57 -1.36 5.60
CA GLU A 125 8.06 -2.28 6.63
C GLU A 125 6.54 -2.11 6.76
N PHE A 126 6.06 -0.87 6.87
CA PHE A 126 4.63 -0.59 6.98
C PHE A 126 3.85 -0.97 5.71
N LEU A 127 4.39 -0.68 4.53
CA LEU A 127 3.77 -1.04 3.26
C LEU A 127 3.67 -2.56 3.09
N ASP A 128 4.71 -3.31 3.42
CA ASP A 128 4.71 -4.77 3.26
C ASP A 128 3.83 -5.48 4.31
N GLY A 129 3.75 -4.94 5.54
CA GLY A 129 2.98 -5.54 6.62
C GLY A 129 1.49 -5.16 6.66
N CYS A 130 1.09 -4.00 6.15
CA CYS A 130 -0.28 -3.47 6.35
C CYS A 130 -1.41 -4.38 5.85
N PHE A 131 -1.18 -5.22 4.84
CA PHE A 131 -2.19 -6.18 4.38
C PHE A 131 -2.42 -7.31 5.39
N TYR A 132 -1.36 -7.73 6.10
CA TYR A 132 -1.37 -8.91 6.97
C TYR A 132 -1.63 -8.57 8.44
N ASP A 133 -1.22 -7.39 8.89
CA ASP A 133 -1.29 -6.97 10.28
C ASP A 133 -2.08 -5.65 10.41
N GLU A 134 -3.07 -5.62 11.31
CA GLU A 134 -3.93 -4.44 11.52
C GLU A 134 -3.24 -3.34 12.31
N SER A 135 -2.22 -3.68 13.10
CA SER A 135 -1.46 -2.71 13.89
C SER A 135 -0.62 -1.76 13.03
N TYR A 136 -0.37 -2.14 11.77
CA TYR A 136 0.39 -1.38 10.78
C TYR A 136 -0.45 -0.23 10.23
N THR A 137 -0.66 0.79 11.07
CA THR A 137 -1.46 1.98 10.78
C THR A 137 -0.59 3.17 10.36
N VAL A 138 -1.19 4.16 9.69
CA VAL A 138 -0.49 5.42 9.32
C VAL A 138 -0.01 6.16 10.56
N ALA A 139 -0.81 6.18 11.64
CA ALA A 139 -0.45 6.83 12.89
C ALA A 139 0.81 6.20 13.51
N LEU A 140 0.89 4.87 13.56
CA LEU A 140 2.06 4.17 14.09
C LEU A 140 3.29 4.32 13.17
N CYS A 141 3.09 4.34 11.85
CA CYS A 141 4.15 4.65 10.89
C CYS A 141 4.74 6.05 11.12
N ASN A 142 3.86 7.06 11.26
CA ASN A 142 4.27 8.43 11.54
C ASN A 142 5.01 8.53 12.88
N GLN A 143 4.54 7.83 13.92
CA GLN A 143 5.22 7.79 15.21
C GLN A 143 6.64 7.22 15.07
N ARG A 144 6.78 6.05 14.42
CA ARG A 144 8.11 5.43 14.19
C ARG A 144 9.05 6.30 13.37
N LEU A 145 8.52 7.05 12.39
CA LEU A 145 9.32 8.01 11.63
C LEU A 145 9.83 9.13 12.53
N VAL A 146 8.95 9.73 13.35
CA VAL A 146 9.31 10.82 14.27
C VAL A 146 10.30 10.34 15.33
N ASP A 147 10.10 9.16 15.91
CA ASP A 147 11.02 8.57 16.89
C ASP A 147 12.42 8.32 16.30
N ALA A 148 12.49 8.09 14.99
CA ALA A 148 13.74 7.96 14.24
C ALA A 148 14.33 9.30 13.76
N GLY A 149 13.73 10.44 14.12
CA GLY A 149 14.16 11.78 13.69
C GLY A 149 13.77 12.14 12.25
N GLU A 150 12.86 11.39 11.63
CA GLU A 150 12.38 11.60 10.27
C GLU A 150 11.04 12.36 10.25
N VAL A 151 10.71 12.98 9.10
CA VAL A 151 9.42 13.66 8.91
C VAL A 151 8.28 12.64 8.85
N SER A 152 7.07 12.96 9.33
CA SER A 152 5.92 12.06 9.15
C SER A 152 5.48 11.94 7.67
N LEU A 153 4.72 10.89 7.31
CA LEU A 153 4.08 10.78 5.97
C LEU A 153 2.95 11.80 5.81
N THR A 154 2.22 12.03 6.89
CA THR A 154 1.04 12.89 6.96
C THR A 154 1.00 13.60 8.31
N PRO A 155 0.14 14.61 8.52
CA PRO A 155 -0.04 15.23 9.83
C PRO A 155 -0.85 14.39 10.83
N LEU A 156 -1.10 13.10 10.55
CA LEU A 156 -1.81 12.21 11.48
C LEU A 156 -0.89 11.72 12.58
N PHE A 157 -1.27 11.95 13.83
CA PHE A 157 -0.58 11.40 15.00
C PHE A 157 -1.49 10.40 15.72
N PRO A 158 -0.93 9.41 16.45
CA PRO A 158 -1.73 8.60 17.34
C PRO A 158 -2.50 9.50 18.32
N PRO A 159 -3.73 9.12 18.71
CA PRO A 159 -4.44 9.86 19.74
C PRO A 159 -3.53 9.95 20.97
N LYS A 160 -3.26 11.18 21.44
CA LYS A 160 -2.58 11.36 22.73
C LYS A 160 -3.42 10.60 23.75
N GLU A 161 -2.84 9.62 24.43
CA GLU A 161 -3.51 8.99 25.56
C GLU A 161 -3.94 10.13 26.51
N GLY A 162 -5.25 10.33 26.62
CA GLY A 162 -5.82 11.28 27.55
C GLY A 162 -5.45 10.80 28.95
N LYS A 163 -4.81 11.68 29.72
CA LYS A 163 -4.85 11.60 31.18
C LYS A 163 -6.29 11.81 31.65
#